data_AF-A0A963DKT8-F1
#
_entry.id   AF-A0A963DKT8-F1
#
_cell.length_a   1.000
_cell.length_b   1.000
_cell.length_c   1.000
_cell.angle_alpha   90.00
_cell.angle_beta   90.00
_cell.angle_gamma   90.00
#
_symmetry.space_group_name_H-M   'P 1'
#
loop_
_entity.id
_entity.type
_entity.pdbx_description
1 polymer ?
#
loop_
_entity_poly.entity_id
_entity_poly.type
_entity_poly.pdbx_seq_one_letter_code
_entity_poly.pdbx_strand_id
1 'polypeptide(L)'
;PEGVKGAQATALAIYLARTGAAKETIRARIQNQFDYDLTRTVDDIRPDYHFDVSCQGTVPEALVAFLDADSYEEAVRYAVSLGGDSDTLACITGGVAEAFYGGVPEAIRAEVQARLTPDLWQVTEAFCRKYSGFKF
;
A
#
# COMPACT_ATOMS: atom_id res chain seq x y z
N PRO A 1 -3.91 18.85 9.20
CA PRO A 1 -2.57 18.80 8.58
C PRO A 1 -2.48 17.64 7.60
N GLU A 2 -1.82 17.82 6.46
CA GLU A 2 -1.83 16.84 5.36
C GLU A 2 -1.18 15.50 5.71
N GLY A 3 -0.15 15.50 6.56
CA GLY A 3 0.45 14.24 7.04
C GLY A 3 -0.50 13.39 7.89
N VAL A 4 -1.33 14.02 8.72
CA VAL A 4 -2.34 13.31 9.53
C VAL A 4 -3.42 12.72 8.62
N LYS A 5 -3.82 13.48 7.60
CA LYS A 5 -4.81 13.07 6.60
C LYS A 5 -4.33 11.84 5.82
N GLY A 6 -3.08 11.87 5.34
CA GLY A 6 -2.46 10.75 4.63
C GLY A 6 -2.35 9.50 5.51
N ALA A 7 -1.88 9.65 6.75
CA ALA A 7 -1.79 8.54 7.69
C ALA A 7 -3.16 7.91 8.00
N GLN A 8 -4.20 8.73 8.18
CA GLN A 8 -5.57 8.24 8.41
C GLN A 8 -6.14 7.54 7.19
N ALA A 9 -5.87 8.03 5.98
CA ALA A 9 -6.31 7.40 4.74
C ALA A 9 -5.66 6.02 4.55
N THR A 10 -4.33 5.91 4.71
CA THR A 10 -3.62 4.64 4.64
C THR A 10 -4.13 3.65 5.69
N ALA A 11 -4.27 4.08 6.94
CA ALA A 11 -4.79 3.23 8.01
C ALA A 11 -6.23 2.75 7.74
N LEU A 12 -7.09 3.63 7.22
CA LEU A 12 -8.45 3.28 6.85
C LEU A 12 -8.49 2.28 5.68
N ALA A 13 -7.65 2.46 4.67
CA ALA A 13 -7.56 1.54 3.53
C ALA A 13 -7.14 0.12 3.99
N ILE A 14 -6.11 0.02 4.84
CA ILE A 14 -5.68 -1.25 5.44
C ILE A 14 -6.81 -1.89 6.27
N TYR A 15 -7.48 -1.10 7.12
CA TYR A 15 -8.58 -1.60 7.95
C TYR A 15 -9.75 -2.15 7.11
N LEU A 16 -10.16 -1.42 6.07
CA LEU A 16 -11.22 -1.84 5.17
C LEU A 16 -10.83 -3.10 4.39
N ALA A 17 -9.60 -3.17 3.89
CA ALA A 17 -9.06 -4.36 3.25
C ALA A 17 -9.11 -5.58 4.18
N ARG A 18 -8.66 -5.44 5.43
CA ARG A 18 -8.71 -6.53 6.44
C ARG A 18 -10.11 -6.96 6.84
N THR A 19 -11.11 -6.09 6.68
CA THR A 19 -12.51 -6.40 6.97
C THR A 19 -13.29 -6.92 5.76
N GLY A 20 -12.60 -7.18 4.64
CA GLY A 20 -13.17 -7.79 3.44
C GLY A 20 -13.93 -6.82 2.53
N ALA A 21 -13.69 -5.50 2.66
CA ALA A 21 -14.28 -4.52 1.77
C ALA A 21 -13.72 -4.65 0.34
N ALA A 22 -14.59 -4.55 -0.67
CA ALA A 22 -14.17 -4.49 -2.06
C ALA A 22 -13.41 -3.18 -2.36
N LYS A 23 -12.55 -3.20 -3.40
CA LYS A 23 -11.75 -2.05 -3.82
C LYS A 23 -12.59 -0.80 -4.09
N GLU A 24 -13.78 -0.95 -4.68
CA GLU A 24 -14.70 0.15 -4.97
C GLU A 24 -15.20 0.80 -3.67
N THR A 25 -15.41 0.01 -2.63
CA THR A 25 -15.79 0.52 -1.30
C THR A 25 -14.63 1.27 -0.66
N ILE A 26 -13.41 0.72 -0.75
CA ILE A 26 -12.20 1.39 -0.26
C ILE A 26 -12.01 2.74 -0.97
N ARG A 27 -12.06 2.74 -2.31
CA ARG A 27 -11.99 3.94 -3.15
C ARG A 27 -13.00 4.98 -2.70
N ALA A 28 -14.29 4.62 -2.67
CA ALA A 28 -15.35 5.56 -2.30
C ALA A 28 -15.20 6.12 -0.88
N ARG A 29 -14.81 5.29 0.09
CA ARG A 29 -14.61 5.74 1.49
C ARG A 29 -13.45 6.71 1.61
N ILE A 30 -12.34 6.45 0.93
CA ILE A 30 -11.18 7.35 0.95
C ILE A 30 -11.48 8.67 0.24
N GLN A 31 -12.06 8.62 -0.97
CA GLN A 31 -12.43 9.83 -1.72
C GLN A 31 -13.37 10.73 -0.90
N ASN A 32 -14.43 10.17 -0.32
CA ASN A 32 -15.43 10.96 0.41
C ASN A 32 -14.90 11.56 1.71
N GLN A 33 -13.93 10.92 2.36
CA GLN A 33 -13.43 11.35 3.67
C GLN A 33 -12.19 12.23 3.59
N PHE A 34 -11.38 12.04 2.54
CA PHE A 34 -10.09 12.69 2.39
C PHE A 34 -9.95 13.46 1.08
N ASP A 35 -10.97 13.57 0.24
CA ASP A 35 -10.94 14.41 -0.98
C ASP A 35 -9.73 14.11 -1.89
N TYR A 36 -9.33 12.84 -1.91
CA TYR A 36 -8.28 12.35 -2.80
C TYR A 36 -8.88 11.94 -4.13
N ASP A 37 -8.24 12.29 -5.24
CA ASP A 37 -8.63 11.78 -6.55
C ASP A 37 -8.00 10.40 -6.78
N LEU A 38 -8.86 9.38 -6.68
CA LEU A 38 -8.56 7.97 -6.90
C LEU A 38 -9.26 7.40 -8.14
N THR A 39 -9.68 8.29 -9.06
CA THR A 39 -10.35 7.92 -10.31
C THR A 39 -9.38 7.71 -11.47
N ARG A 40 -8.15 8.22 -11.32
CA ARG A 40 -7.02 8.02 -12.22
C ARG A 40 -6.54 6.57 -12.21
N THR A 41 -5.88 6.17 -13.28
CA THR A 41 -5.14 4.91 -13.37
C THR A 41 -3.63 5.13 -13.19
N VAL A 42 -2.89 4.04 -12.94
CA VAL A 42 -1.41 4.05 -12.93
C VAL A 42 -0.86 4.57 -14.26
N ASP A 43 -1.49 4.22 -15.37
CA ASP A 43 -1.08 4.69 -16.71
C ASP A 43 -1.36 6.19 -16.92
N ASP A 44 -2.39 6.74 -16.29
CA ASP A 44 -2.65 8.18 -16.30
C ASP A 44 -1.62 8.96 -15.46
N ILE A 45 -1.13 8.35 -14.37
CA ILE A 45 -0.19 8.99 -13.43
C ILE A 45 1.25 8.95 -13.96
N ARG A 46 1.66 7.82 -14.55
CA ARG A 46 3.07 7.55 -14.93
C ARG A 46 3.74 8.63 -15.80
N PRO A 47 3.07 9.28 -16.78
CA PRO A 47 3.72 10.28 -17.63
C PRO A 47 4.17 11.55 -16.90
N ASP A 48 3.38 11.99 -15.91
CA ASP A 48 3.52 13.31 -15.29
C ASP A 48 4.00 13.25 -13.83
N TYR A 49 4.09 12.05 -13.26
CA TYR A 49 4.51 11.89 -11.87
C TYR A 49 6.03 12.08 -11.71
N HIS A 50 6.37 13.10 -10.95
CA HIS A 50 7.74 13.38 -10.53
C HIS A 50 7.86 13.22 -9.02
N PHE A 51 9.09 13.01 -8.54
CA PHE A 51 9.40 12.82 -7.13
C PHE A 51 8.70 13.87 -6.23
N ASP A 52 7.67 13.44 -5.49
CA ASP A 52 6.92 14.25 -4.54
C ASP A 52 6.99 13.60 -3.14
N VAL A 53 7.60 14.31 -2.20
CA VAL A 53 7.78 13.89 -0.80
C VAL A 53 6.58 14.26 0.09
N SER A 54 5.60 14.97 -0.47
CA SER A 54 4.42 15.40 0.26
C SER A 54 3.40 14.27 0.37
N CYS A 55 2.76 14.15 1.53
CA CYS A 55 1.71 13.15 1.71
C CYS A 55 0.55 13.30 0.71
N GLN A 56 0.30 14.51 0.19
CA GLN A 56 -0.74 14.76 -0.81
C GLN A 56 -0.38 14.20 -2.19
N GLY A 57 0.89 14.14 -2.55
CA GLY A 57 1.36 13.56 -3.80
C GLY A 57 1.85 12.12 -3.71
N THR A 58 1.98 11.55 -2.51
CA THR A 58 2.38 10.13 -2.34
C THR A 58 1.20 9.21 -2.03
N VAL A 59 0.31 9.61 -1.13
CA VAL A 59 -0.74 8.70 -0.62
C VAL A 59 -1.79 8.36 -1.68
N PRO A 60 -2.38 9.31 -2.43
CA PRO A 60 -3.34 8.99 -3.47
C PRO A 60 -2.76 8.06 -4.54
N GLU A 61 -1.51 8.28 -4.95
CA GLU A 61 -0.80 7.55 -5.99
C GLU A 61 -0.49 6.12 -5.54
N ALA A 62 -0.06 5.93 -4.29
CA ALA A 62 0.10 4.61 -3.69
C ALA A 62 -1.23 3.84 -3.63
N LEU A 63 -2.34 4.54 -3.32
CA LEU A 63 -3.67 3.94 -3.27
C LEU A 63 -4.18 3.59 -4.67
N VAL A 64 -3.94 4.42 -5.69
CA VAL A 64 -4.27 4.10 -7.09
C VAL A 64 -3.49 2.86 -7.56
N ALA A 65 -2.19 2.77 -7.26
CA ALA A 65 -1.39 1.59 -7.59
C ALA A 65 -1.97 0.29 -7.00
N PHE A 66 -2.50 0.34 -5.77
CA PHE A 66 -3.24 -0.79 -5.18
C PHE A 66 -4.58 -1.05 -5.88
N LEU A 67 -5.35 0.00 -6.14
CA LEU A 67 -6.70 -0.12 -6.70
C LEU A 67 -6.68 -0.71 -8.12
N ASP A 68 -5.67 -0.37 -8.92
CA ASP A 68 -5.53 -0.82 -10.31
C ASP A 68 -4.94 -2.24 -10.46
N ALA A 69 -4.17 -2.71 -9.48
CA ALA A 69 -3.49 -4.00 -9.57
C ALA A 69 -4.36 -5.15 -9.08
N ASP A 70 -4.36 -6.31 -9.72
CA ASP A 70 -5.14 -7.51 -9.37
C ASP A 70 -4.37 -8.52 -8.50
N SER A 71 -3.13 -8.21 -8.14
CA SER A 71 -2.32 -9.02 -7.22
C SER A 71 -1.39 -8.17 -6.37
N TYR A 72 -0.85 -8.76 -5.29
CA TYR A 72 0.15 -8.09 -4.45
C TYR A 72 1.38 -7.67 -5.26
N GLU A 73 1.95 -8.58 -6.05
CA GLU A 73 3.17 -8.30 -6.80
C GLU A 73 2.93 -7.21 -7.85
N GLU A 74 1.79 -7.26 -8.54
CA GLU A 74 1.43 -6.23 -9.50
C GLU A 74 1.25 -4.86 -8.83
N ALA A 75 0.63 -4.80 -7.64
CA ALA A 75 0.46 -3.55 -6.90
C ALA A 75 1.81 -2.91 -6.55
N VAL A 76 2.75 -3.72 -6.05
CA VAL A 76 4.11 -3.25 -5.74
C VAL A 76 4.85 -2.84 -7.02
N ARG A 77 4.71 -3.59 -8.11
CA ARG A 77 5.32 -3.23 -9.42
C ARG A 77 4.75 -1.92 -9.95
N TYR A 78 3.45 -1.69 -9.82
CA TYR A 78 2.82 -0.42 -10.21
C TYR A 78 3.36 0.74 -9.39
N ALA A 79 3.42 0.61 -8.06
CA ALA A 79 4.00 1.62 -7.19
C ALA A 79 5.45 1.96 -7.56
N VAL A 80 6.28 0.95 -7.82
CA VAL A 80 7.67 1.16 -8.28
C VAL A 80 7.72 1.78 -9.68
N SER A 81 6.80 1.42 -10.58
CA SER A 81 6.75 1.95 -11.95
C SER A 81 6.40 3.43 -12.03
N LEU A 82 5.72 3.97 -11.01
CA LEU A 82 5.45 5.41 -10.91
C LEU A 82 6.73 6.21 -10.65
N GLY A 83 7.78 5.57 -10.11
CA GLY A 83 9.03 6.26 -9.77
C GLY A 83 8.89 7.11 -8.51
N GLY A 84 9.53 8.27 -8.48
CA GLY A 84 9.49 9.16 -7.33
C GLY A 84 10.06 8.53 -6.05
N ASP A 85 9.39 8.75 -4.92
CA ASP A 85 9.72 8.16 -3.61
C ASP A 85 9.19 6.73 -3.54
N SER A 86 9.76 5.87 -4.39
CA SER A 86 9.23 4.54 -4.68
C SER A 86 9.20 3.62 -3.45
N ASP A 87 10.10 3.82 -2.49
CA ASP A 87 10.10 3.10 -1.22
C ASP A 87 8.86 3.45 -0.38
N THR A 88 8.52 4.74 -0.25
CA THR A 88 7.31 5.17 0.45
C THR A 88 6.04 4.72 -0.28
N LEU A 89 5.98 4.88 -1.61
CA LEU A 89 4.86 4.39 -2.42
C LEU A 89 4.66 2.88 -2.24
N ALA A 90 5.72 2.08 -2.45
CA ALA A 90 5.64 0.63 -2.34
C ALA A 90 5.33 0.16 -0.91
N CYS A 91 5.79 0.89 0.11
CA CYS A 91 5.46 0.59 1.51
C CYS A 91 3.95 0.74 1.77
N ILE A 92 3.36 1.86 1.35
CA ILE A 92 1.92 2.12 1.50
C ILE A 92 1.11 1.13 0.66
N THR A 93 1.42 1.01 -0.63
CA THR A 93 0.72 0.10 -1.56
C THR A 93 0.82 -1.34 -1.08
N GLY A 94 2.01 -1.78 -0.69
CA GLY A 94 2.27 -3.12 -0.19
C GLY A 94 1.49 -3.44 1.09
N GLY A 95 1.40 -2.50 2.04
CA GLY A 95 0.62 -2.71 3.27
C GLY A 95 -0.88 -2.86 3.02
N VAL A 96 -1.45 -2.08 2.09
CA VAL A 96 -2.86 -2.21 1.69
C VAL A 96 -3.08 -3.51 0.90
N ALA A 97 -2.18 -3.82 -0.03
CA ALA A 97 -2.25 -5.02 -0.87
C ALA A 97 -2.10 -6.30 -0.05
N GLU A 98 -1.18 -6.36 0.92
CA GLU A 98 -1.04 -7.49 1.85
C GLU A 98 -2.38 -7.75 2.57
N ALA A 99 -2.97 -6.70 3.11
CA ALA A 99 -4.24 -6.77 3.82
C ALA A 99 -5.40 -7.26 2.93
N PHE A 100 -5.42 -6.85 1.67
CA PHE A 100 -6.49 -7.19 0.73
C PHE A 100 -6.34 -8.59 0.12
N TYR A 101 -5.12 -8.95 -0.30
CA TYR A 101 -4.84 -10.23 -0.97
C TYR A 101 -4.58 -11.39 0.01
N GLY A 102 -4.58 -11.12 1.31
CA GLY A 102 -4.41 -12.16 2.34
C GLY A 102 -2.96 -12.57 2.57
N GLY A 103 -1.99 -11.72 2.23
CA GLY A 103 -0.58 -11.95 2.49
C GLY A 103 0.36 -11.51 1.37
N VAL A 104 1.66 -11.67 1.62
CA VAL A 104 2.75 -11.45 0.66
C VAL A 104 3.09 -12.78 -0.03
N PRO A 105 3.30 -12.83 -1.36
CA PRO A 105 3.79 -14.03 -2.04
C PRO A 105 5.09 -14.55 -1.41
N GLU A 106 5.17 -15.87 -1.17
CA GLU A 106 6.26 -16.48 -0.40
C GLU A 106 7.64 -16.20 -1.02
N ALA A 107 7.76 -16.17 -2.35
CA ALA A 107 9.02 -15.83 -3.02
C ALA A 107 9.51 -14.40 -2.66
N ILE A 108 8.59 -13.43 -2.63
CA ILE A 108 8.91 -12.04 -2.25
C ILE A 108 9.26 -11.99 -0.76
N ARG A 109 8.50 -12.68 0.07
CA ARG A 109 8.75 -12.75 1.53
C ARG A 109 10.12 -13.35 1.83
N ALA A 110 10.49 -14.45 1.19
CA ALA A 110 11.78 -15.11 1.37
C ALA A 110 12.95 -14.17 1.00
N GLU A 111 12.83 -13.42 -0.10
CA GLU A 111 13.81 -12.39 -0.48
C GLU A 111 13.91 -11.27 0.56
N VAL A 112 12.79 -10.81 1.11
CA VAL A 112 12.78 -9.78 2.16
C VAL A 112 13.43 -10.32 3.44
N GLN A 113 13.12 -11.56 3.85
CA GLN A 113 13.71 -12.20 5.02
C GLN A 113 15.23 -12.38 4.87
N ALA A 114 15.72 -12.71 3.67
CA ALA A 114 17.15 -12.85 3.40
C ALA A 114 17.91 -11.51 3.46
N ARG A 115 17.23 -10.38 3.26
CA ARG A 115 17.82 -9.03 3.22
C ARG A 115 17.69 -8.26 4.53
N LEU A 116 16.61 -8.47 5.27
CA LEU A 116 16.38 -7.80 6.56
C LEU A 116 17.38 -8.29 7.60
N THR A 117 17.82 -7.36 8.45
CA THR A 117 18.60 -7.74 9.62
C THR A 117 17.76 -8.58 10.59
N PRO A 118 18.37 -9.49 11.37
CA PRO A 118 17.62 -10.39 12.24
C PRO A 118 16.69 -9.67 13.24
N ASP A 119 17.09 -8.51 13.75
CA ASP A 119 16.31 -7.69 14.68
C ASP A 119 15.04 -7.12 14.03
N LEU A 120 15.13 -6.60 12.80
CA LEU A 120 13.97 -6.10 12.05
C LEU A 120 13.01 -7.24 11.68
N TRP A 121 13.56 -8.38 11.24
CA TRP A 121 12.74 -9.56 10.93
C TRP A 121 11.97 -10.06 12.16
N GLN A 122 12.62 -10.13 13.33
CA GLN A 122 11.98 -10.55 14.58
C GLN A 122 10.83 -9.63 14.98
N VAL A 123 10.99 -8.31 14.81
CA VAL A 123 9.92 -7.33 15.09
C VAL A 123 8.73 -7.56 14.15
N THR A 124 8.98 -7.73 12.85
CA THR A 124 7.93 -8.02 11.86
C THR A 124 7.21 -9.32 12.18
N GLU A 125 7.95 -10.39 12.48
CA GLU A 125 7.36 -11.69 12.82
C GLU A 125 6.51 -11.61 14.10
N ALA A 126 7.00 -10.93 15.13
CA ALA A 126 6.27 -10.76 16.39
C ALA A 126 4.98 -9.96 16.19
N PHE A 127 5.03 -8.89 15.39
CA PHE A 127 3.86 -8.09 15.05
C PHE A 127 2.81 -8.95 14.33
N CYS A 128 3.22 -9.67 13.29
CA CYS A 128 2.28 -10.43 12.49
C CYS A 128 1.72 -11.65 13.23
N ARG A 129 2.52 -12.33 14.05
CA ARG A 129 2.04 -13.39 14.94
C ARG A 129 0.93 -12.91 15.88
N LYS A 130 1.02 -11.66 16.34
CA LYS A 130 0.05 -11.07 17.25
C LYS A 130 -1.21 -10.57 16.54
N TYR A 131 -1.09 -10.02 15.33
CA TYR A 131 -2.16 -9.22 14.73
C TYR A 131 -2.65 -9.70 13.35
N SER A 132 -1.96 -10.62 12.68
CA SER A 132 -2.27 -10.93 11.27
C SER A 132 -3.15 -12.17 11.08
N GLY A 133 -3.43 -12.99 12.10
CA GLY A 133 -4.40 -14.11 12.05
C GLY A 133 -4.06 -15.27 11.08
N PHE A 134 -3.29 -15.01 10.05
CA PHE A 134 -2.68 -15.97 9.15
C PHE A 134 -1.37 -16.48 9.75
N LYS A 135 -1.11 -17.78 9.56
CA LYS A 135 0.21 -18.34 9.82
C LYS A 135 1.19 -17.71 8.85
N PHE A 136 2.12 -16.92 9.39
CA PHE A 136 3.43 -16.69 8.80
C PHE A 136 4.16 -18.02 8.62
#